data_AF-A0A961UEJ0-F1
#
_entry.id   AF-A0A961UEJ0-F1
#
_cell.length_a   1.000
_cell.length_b   1.000
_cell.length_c   1.000
_cell.angle_alpha   90.00
_cell.angle_beta   90.00
_cell.angle_gamma   90.00
#
_symmetry.space_group_name_H-M   'P 1'
#
loop_
_entity.id
_entity.type
_entity.pdbx_description
1 polymer ?
#
loop_
_entity_poly.entity_id
_entity_poly.type
_entity_poly.pdbx_seq_one_letter_code
_entity_poly.pdbx_strand_id
1 'polypeptide(L)'
;MLLVHDVDICEYRQYLSILFCELRYIHICGNREYALMSDPQLKIRLWLQRELDEGGRGTKGALARHLGVRAEAITRMANTDPDRESREIRAHEYELMREFFDQNAAASGLLRSRLVTVAAHVQAGDWAETWEWADDDKYDVAVPQDDALSEYRLYGAETRGPSMNRKWEEGTVVVFTNVEETMESPIPGKRYVVERRRPGGDAEHTVKLLHLDPEGKLWLMPESDDPRFQTPIPVDDGIDGEEVRIIGRVWYAVSRE
;
A
#
# COMPACT_ATOMS: atom_id res chain seq x y z
N MET A 1 18.78 7.02 14.48
CA MET A 1 17.53 7.79 14.59
C MET A 1 16.74 7.45 13.34
N LEU A 2 15.84 6.46 13.41
CA LEU A 2 15.30 5.78 12.23
C LEU A 2 14.24 6.64 11.52
N LEU A 3 14.49 6.95 10.24
CA LEU A 3 13.56 7.65 9.36
C LEU A 3 12.74 6.63 8.58
N VAL A 4 11.42 6.61 8.79
CA VAL A 4 10.46 5.89 7.96
C VAL A 4 10.04 6.83 6.83
N HIS A 5 10.36 6.48 5.58
CA HIS A 5 9.92 7.22 4.40
C HIS A 5 8.62 6.61 3.86
N ASP A 6 7.50 7.32 4.03
CA ASP A 6 6.24 7.03 3.36
C ASP A 6 5.88 8.17 2.41
N VAL A 7 5.94 7.92 1.11
CA VAL A 7 5.47 8.85 0.08
C VAL A 7 5.05 8.05 -1.16
N ASP A 8 3.74 7.85 -1.32
CA ASP A 8 3.11 7.49 -2.59
C ASP A 8 2.23 8.69 -3.04
N ILE A 9 2.80 9.52 -3.90
CA ILE A 9 2.12 10.54 -4.72
C ILE A 9 2.29 10.10 -6.18
N CYS A 10 1.18 9.84 -6.89
CA CYS A 10 1.05 9.91 -8.36
C CYS A 10 -0.45 9.94 -8.70
N GLU A 11 -1.02 11.11 -8.99
CA GLU A 11 -1.29 11.66 -10.34
C GLU A 11 -2.24 10.83 -11.22
N TYR A 12 -3.55 10.94 -10.96
CA TYR A 12 -4.61 10.60 -11.92
C TYR A 12 -5.10 11.86 -12.64
N ARG A 13 -4.39 12.27 -13.68
CA ARG A 13 -4.88 13.24 -14.67
C ARG A 13 -4.62 12.65 -16.05
N GLN A 14 -5.62 11.96 -16.61
CA GLN A 14 -5.97 11.89 -18.04
C GLN A 14 -6.80 10.64 -18.34
N TYR A 15 -8.11 10.63 -18.02
CA TYR A 15 -9.07 9.80 -18.76
C TYR A 15 -10.42 10.51 -18.78
N LEU A 16 -10.63 11.30 -19.84
CA LEU A 16 -11.93 11.75 -20.27
C LEU A 16 -12.19 11.17 -21.65
N SER A 17 -13.44 10.74 -21.84
CA SER A 17 -14.09 10.39 -23.09
C SER A 17 -13.72 9.02 -23.68
N ILE A 18 -14.63 8.06 -23.55
CA ILE A 18 -15.29 7.33 -24.64
C ILE A 18 -16.29 6.39 -23.94
N LEU A 19 -17.58 6.64 -24.16
CA LEU A 19 -18.79 5.82 -23.89
C LEU A 19 -19.91 6.65 -23.24
N PHE A 20 -20.27 7.73 -23.93
CA PHE A 20 -21.61 8.32 -23.89
C PHE A 20 -22.30 7.94 -25.21
N CYS A 21 -22.99 6.80 -25.21
CA CYS A 21 -23.96 6.25 -26.18
C CYS A 21 -23.94 4.73 -25.94
N GLU A 22 -24.95 4.07 -25.37
CA GLU A 22 -26.36 4.12 -25.73
C GLU A 22 -27.29 3.97 -24.52
N LEU A 23 -28.16 4.96 -24.36
CA LEU A 23 -29.37 4.90 -23.55
C LEU A 23 -30.51 4.39 -24.43
N ARG A 24 -31.14 3.27 -24.07
CA ARG A 24 -32.60 3.05 -24.14
C ARG A 24 -32.93 1.65 -23.62
N TYR A 25 -33.86 1.58 -22.67
CA TYR A 25 -34.36 0.39 -21.97
C TYR A 25 -33.48 -0.13 -20.82
N ILE A 26 -33.65 0.46 -19.64
CA ILE A 26 -34.21 -0.19 -18.44
C ILE A 26 -34.59 0.96 -17.50
N HIS A 27 -35.86 1.34 -17.59
CA HIS A 27 -36.53 2.10 -16.54
C HIS A 27 -37.10 1.07 -15.58
N ILE A 28 -37.03 1.39 -14.27
CA ILE A 28 -37.59 0.68 -13.11
C ILE A 28 -36.53 -0.11 -12.33
N CYS A 29 -36.15 0.47 -11.19
CA CYS A 29 -35.36 -0.07 -10.07
C CYS A 29 -33.82 -0.16 -10.25
N GLY A 30 -33.10 0.73 -9.57
CA GLY A 30 -31.67 0.57 -9.28
C GLY A 30 -30.76 1.63 -9.88
N ASN A 31 -30.67 2.80 -9.24
CA ASN A 31 -29.58 3.75 -9.51
C ASN A 31 -29.36 4.75 -8.36
N ARG A 32 -29.36 4.24 -7.11
CA ARG A 32 -28.93 5.04 -5.94
C ARG A 32 -27.41 4.92 -5.70
N GLU A 33 -26.77 3.92 -6.30
CA GLU A 33 -25.36 3.58 -6.07
C GLU A 33 -24.39 4.36 -6.99
N TYR A 34 -24.77 4.64 -8.24
CA TYR A 34 -23.86 5.28 -9.21
C TYR A 34 -23.68 6.80 -9.05
N ALA A 35 -24.53 7.49 -8.30
CA ALA A 35 -24.34 8.91 -7.99
C ALA A 35 -23.26 9.13 -6.90
N LEU A 36 -22.90 8.09 -6.13
CA LEU A 36 -21.93 8.16 -5.04
C LEU A 36 -20.46 8.13 -5.52
N MET A 37 -20.20 7.78 -6.78
CA MET A 37 -18.83 7.62 -7.30
C MET A 37 -18.17 8.93 -7.81
N SER A 38 -18.88 10.06 -7.80
CA SER A 38 -18.38 11.32 -8.40
C SER A 38 -18.40 12.55 -7.47
N ASP A 39 -18.64 12.39 -6.16
CA ASP A 39 -18.51 13.51 -5.20
C ASP A 39 -17.20 13.38 -4.38
N PRO A 40 -16.14 14.11 -4.75
CA PRO A 40 -14.90 14.17 -3.97
C PRO A 40 -15.15 14.56 -2.51
N GLN A 41 -16.17 15.40 -2.24
CA GLN A 41 -16.47 15.81 -0.87
C GLN A 41 -16.95 14.61 -0.06
N LEU A 42 -17.88 13.80 -0.57
CA LEU A 42 -18.34 12.60 0.12
C LEU A 42 -17.18 11.66 0.49
N LYS A 43 -16.22 11.43 -0.42
CA LYS A 43 -15.02 10.61 -0.13
C LYS A 43 -14.21 11.19 1.03
N ILE A 44 -13.98 12.50 1.03
CA ILE A 44 -13.27 13.19 2.11
C ILE A 44 -14.05 13.10 3.43
N ARG A 45 -15.38 13.21 3.40
CA ARG A 45 -16.21 13.10 4.61
C ARG A 45 -16.16 11.71 5.22
N LEU A 46 -16.24 10.67 4.39
CA LEU A 46 -16.13 9.28 4.83
C LEU A 46 -14.75 8.99 5.42
N TRP A 47 -13.69 9.49 4.79
CA TRP A 47 -12.34 9.42 5.36
C TRP A 47 -12.27 10.13 6.73
N LEU A 48 -12.74 11.37 6.82
CA LEU A 48 -12.72 12.13 8.07
C LEU A 48 -13.52 11.45 9.20
N GLN A 49 -14.67 10.82 8.89
CA GLN A 49 -15.43 10.05 9.87
C GLN A 49 -14.62 8.89 10.42
N ARG A 50 -13.99 8.11 9.54
CA ARG A 50 -13.13 6.98 9.93
C ARG A 50 -12.00 7.41 10.85
N GLU A 51 -11.25 8.44 10.47
CA GLU A 51 -10.12 8.96 11.27
C GLU A 51 -10.56 9.49 12.65
N LEU A 52 -11.73 10.14 12.71
CA LEU A 52 -12.29 10.61 13.97
C LEU A 52 -12.75 9.46 14.89
N ASP A 53 -13.26 8.38 14.31
CA ASP A 53 -13.67 7.18 15.03
C ASP A 53 -12.45 6.40 15.56
N GLU A 54 -11.42 6.22 14.74
CA GLU A 54 -10.15 5.57 15.10
C GLU A 54 -9.39 6.37 16.18
N GLY A 55 -9.37 7.70 16.08
CA GLY A 55 -8.70 8.56 17.06
C GLY A 55 -9.38 8.61 18.44
N GLY A 56 -10.61 8.13 18.59
CA GLY A 56 -11.30 8.05 19.89
C GLY A 56 -11.71 9.39 20.53
N ARG A 57 -11.97 9.37 21.85
CA ARG A 57 -12.55 10.51 22.58
C ARG A 57 -11.55 11.68 22.68
N GLY A 58 -11.92 12.83 22.10
CA GLY A 58 -11.16 14.08 22.20
C GLY A 58 -10.49 14.51 20.90
N THR A 59 -10.33 13.60 19.94
CA THR A 59 -9.67 13.82 18.65
C THR A 59 -10.34 14.91 17.83
N LYS A 60 -11.68 14.92 17.79
CA LYS A 60 -12.44 16.01 17.19
C LYS A 60 -12.08 17.40 17.76
N GLY A 61 -11.89 17.50 19.07
CA GLY A 61 -11.52 18.76 19.72
C GLY A 61 -10.07 19.17 19.47
N ALA A 62 -9.18 18.19 19.34
CA ALA A 62 -7.79 18.42 18.92
C ALA A 62 -7.71 18.88 17.46
N LEU A 63 -8.40 18.21 16.55
CA LEU A 63 -8.48 18.58 15.14
C LEU A 63 -9.06 19.99 14.96
N ALA A 64 -10.13 20.32 15.69
CA ALA A 64 -10.70 21.66 15.66
C ALA A 64 -9.69 22.74 16.04
N ARG A 65 -8.88 22.51 17.09
CA ARG A 65 -7.80 23.43 17.49
C ARG A 65 -6.71 23.52 16.44
N HIS A 66 -6.31 22.40 15.82
CA HIS A 66 -5.29 22.36 14.79
C HIS A 66 -5.70 23.15 13.54
N LEU A 67 -6.95 23.01 13.10
CA LEU A 67 -7.51 23.74 11.96
C LEU A 67 -7.88 25.20 12.28
N GLY A 68 -7.80 25.62 13.56
CA GLY A 68 -8.26 26.94 13.98
C GLY A 68 -9.78 27.16 13.85
N VAL A 69 -10.57 26.09 13.87
CA VAL A 69 -12.05 26.15 13.74
C VAL A 69 -12.77 25.68 15.01
N ARG A 70 -14.07 25.93 15.08
CA ARG A 70 -14.91 25.40 16.18
C ARG A 70 -15.20 23.91 15.97
N ALA A 71 -15.33 23.14 17.05
CA ALA A 71 -15.64 21.70 16.98
C ALA A 71 -16.94 21.38 16.21
N GLU A 72 -17.91 22.29 16.22
CA GLU A 72 -19.14 22.17 15.43
C GLU A 72 -18.87 22.21 13.92
N ALA A 73 -17.87 22.97 13.46
CA ALA A 73 -17.47 22.99 12.06
C ALA A 73 -16.96 21.60 11.62
N ILE A 74 -16.23 20.89 12.49
CA ILE A 74 -15.78 19.51 12.22
C ILE A 74 -16.98 18.56 12.08
N THR A 75 -18.02 18.70 12.91
CA THR A 75 -19.25 17.91 12.72
C THR A 75 -19.89 18.17 11.37
N ARG A 76 -20.01 19.44 10.97
CA ARG A 76 -20.59 19.79 9.66
C ARG A 76 -19.73 19.34 8.49
N MET A 77 -18.40 19.32 8.65
CA MET A 77 -17.48 18.74 7.67
C MET A 77 -17.67 17.23 7.54
N ALA A 78 -17.86 16.52 8.65
CA ALA A 78 -18.00 15.06 8.67
C ALA A 78 -19.42 14.55 8.35
N ASN A 79 -20.45 15.42 8.30
CA ASN A 79 -21.83 14.99 8.08
C ASN A 79 -22.05 14.49 6.65
N THR A 80 -22.51 13.24 6.51
CA THR A 80 -22.85 12.58 5.23
C THR A 80 -24.36 12.48 4.98
N ASP A 81 -25.18 12.80 5.99
CA ASP A 81 -26.64 12.79 5.93
C ASP A 81 -27.15 14.03 5.15
N PRO A 82 -27.90 13.85 4.04
CA PRO A 82 -28.38 14.96 3.21
C PRO A 82 -29.39 15.85 3.94
N ASP A 83 -30.05 15.35 4.98
CA ASP A 83 -31.04 16.11 5.76
C ASP A 83 -30.39 16.92 6.89
N ARG A 84 -29.07 16.82 7.07
CA ARG A 84 -28.30 17.56 8.08
C ARG A 84 -27.46 18.65 7.44
N GLU A 85 -27.20 19.71 8.22
CA GLU A 85 -26.29 20.76 7.81
C GLU A 85 -24.89 20.17 7.56
N SER A 86 -24.42 20.26 6.32
CA SER A 86 -23.08 19.88 5.92
C SER A 86 -22.32 21.10 5.43
N ARG A 87 -20.99 21.04 5.59
CA ARG A 87 -20.06 22.06 5.12
C ARG A 87 -19.09 21.43 4.12
N GLU A 88 -18.69 22.21 3.12
CA GLU A 88 -17.61 21.84 2.21
C GLU A 88 -16.25 21.92 2.90
N ILE A 89 -15.42 20.89 2.70
CA ILE A 89 -14.03 20.85 3.16
C ILE A 89 -13.16 21.46 2.07
N ARG A 90 -12.48 22.56 2.39
CA ARG A 90 -11.58 23.23 1.44
C ARG A 90 -10.27 22.44 1.30
N ALA A 91 -9.59 22.59 0.17
CA ALA A 91 -8.33 21.89 -0.10
C ALA A 91 -7.26 22.07 1.00
N HIS A 92 -7.03 23.31 1.46
CA HIS A 92 -6.07 23.57 2.55
C HIS A 92 -6.52 22.98 3.90
N GLU A 93 -7.82 22.88 4.15
CA GLU A 93 -8.33 22.23 5.37
C GLU A 93 -8.08 20.72 5.28
N TYR A 94 -8.24 20.12 4.11
CA TYR A 94 -7.93 18.71 3.87
C TYR A 94 -6.43 18.40 4.04
N GLU A 95 -5.55 19.26 3.52
CA GLU A 95 -4.09 19.13 3.71
C GLU A 95 -3.71 19.17 5.20
N LEU A 96 -4.24 20.13 5.95
CA LEU A 96 -4.01 20.23 7.40
C LEU A 96 -4.65 19.07 8.18
N MET A 97 -5.79 18.54 7.74
CA MET A 97 -6.38 17.34 8.34
C MET A 97 -5.45 16.15 8.16
N ARG A 98 -4.90 15.94 6.95
CA ARG A 98 -3.95 14.86 6.69
C ARG A 98 -2.72 14.99 7.57
N GLU A 99 -2.12 16.19 7.61
CA GLU A 99 -0.97 16.46 8.49
C GLU A 99 -1.27 16.12 9.95
N PHE A 100 -2.44 16.55 10.46
CA PHE A 100 -2.85 16.26 11.84
C PHE A 100 -2.95 14.74 12.10
N PHE A 101 -3.61 13.99 11.22
CA PHE A 101 -3.78 12.55 11.41
C PHE A 101 -2.47 11.78 11.19
N ASP A 102 -1.62 12.19 10.24
CA ASP A 102 -0.29 11.61 10.05
C ASP A 102 0.60 11.82 11.29
N GLN A 103 0.58 13.02 11.89
CA GLN A 103 1.31 13.32 13.13
C GLN A 103 0.77 12.56 14.34
N ASN A 104 -0.56 12.41 14.46
CA ASN A 104 -1.16 11.63 15.54
C ASN A 104 -0.97 10.12 15.35
N ALA A 105 -1.01 9.62 14.12
CA ALA A 105 -0.69 8.24 13.78
C ALA A 105 0.77 7.95 14.11
N ALA A 106 1.69 8.85 13.74
CA ALA A 106 3.09 8.75 14.14
C ALA A 106 3.25 8.78 15.67
N ALA A 107 2.56 9.69 16.37
CA ALA A 107 2.64 9.83 17.83
C ALA A 107 1.99 8.66 18.60
N SER A 108 0.90 8.09 18.09
CA SER A 108 0.21 6.92 18.64
C SER A 108 0.98 5.62 18.34
N GLY A 109 1.53 5.52 17.12
CA GLY A 109 2.42 4.43 16.70
C GLY A 109 3.81 4.49 17.34
N LEU A 110 4.20 5.62 17.94
CA LEU A 110 5.51 5.84 18.56
C LEU A 110 5.77 5.01 19.83
N LEU A 111 4.83 4.19 20.32
CA LEU A 111 5.04 3.41 21.54
C LEU A 111 4.75 1.91 21.44
N ARG A 112 4.38 1.39 20.27
CA ARG A 112 4.26 -0.05 20.07
C ARG A 112 4.99 -0.45 18.81
N SER A 113 6.12 -1.12 18.99
CA SER A 113 6.85 -1.79 17.94
C SER A 113 6.73 -3.29 18.15
N ARG A 114 6.79 -4.04 17.05
CA ARG A 114 7.02 -5.49 17.10
C ARG A 114 8.31 -5.83 16.40
N LEU A 115 8.98 -6.87 16.88
CA LEU A 115 10.17 -7.42 16.26
C LEU A 115 9.74 -8.35 15.11
N VAL A 116 10.44 -8.22 13.99
CA VAL A 116 10.28 -9.08 12.81
C VAL A 116 11.63 -9.69 12.50
N THR A 117 11.67 -11.02 12.43
CA THR A 117 12.87 -11.76 12.08
C THR A 117 13.11 -11.68 10.58
N VAL A 118 14.29 -11.20 10.23
CA VAL A 118 14.86 -11.23 8.88
C VAL A 118 15.57 -12.56 8.72
N ALA A 119 15.06 -13.39 7.82
CA ALA A 119 15.47 -14.78 7.69
C ALA A 119 15.85 -15.18 6.26
N ALA A 120 15.82 -14.25 5.32
CA ALA A 120 16.08 -14.51 3.92
C ALA A 120 16.61 -13.25 3.22
N HIS A 121 17.00 -13.41 1.96
CA HIS A 121 17.32 -12.31 1.06
C HIS A 121 16.48 -12.40 -0.21
N VAL A 122 16.32 -11.24 -0.84
CA VAL A 122 15.67 -11.08 -2.15
C VAL A 122 16.68 -10.46 -3.10
N GLN A 123 17.00 -11.19 -4.17
CA GLN A 123 18.01 -10.82 -5.15
C GLN A 123 17.58 -11.26 -6.54
N ALA A 124 17.49 -10.30 -7.46
CA ALA A 124 17.23 -10.63 -8.86
C ALA A 124 18.49 -11.20 -9.51
N GLY A 125 18.32 -12.27 -10.29
CA GLY A 125 19.38 -12.99 -10.99
C GLY A 125 20.02 -14.10 -10.16
N ASP A 126 19.66 -14.28 -8.89
CA ASP A 126 20.21 -15.31 -8.01
C ASP A 126 19.23 -16.47 -7.84
N TRP A 127 19.68 -17.68 -8.15
CA TRP A 127 18.86 -18.89 -8.20
C TRP A 127 19.38 -19.89 -7.19
N ALA A 128 18.54 -20.29 -6.23
CA ALA A 128 18.92 -21.19 -5.16
C ALA A 128 17.77 -22.14 -4.79
N GLU A 129 18.10 -23.30 -4.24
CA GLU A 129 17.10 -24.26 -3.71
C GLU A 129 16.38 -23.72 -2.46
N THR A 130 17.10 -22.94 -1.64
CA THR A 130 16.54 -22.25 -0.47
C THR A 130 17.05 -20.83 -0.39
N TRP A 131 16.13 -19.90 -0.14
CA TRP A 131 16.40 -18.50 0.16
C TRP A 131 16.56 -18.22 1.66
N GLU A 132 16.18 -19.18 2.52
CA GLU A 132 16.26 -19.04 3.97
C GLU A 132 17.71 -19.17 4.44
N TRP A 133 18.09 -18.28 5.35
CA TRP A 133 19.38 -18.30 6.01
C TRP A 133 19.42 -19.33 7.14
N ALA A 134 20.64 -19.72 7.52
CA ALA A 134 20.87 -20.45 8.75
C ALA A 134 20.44 -19.61 9.97
N ASP A 135 20.06 -20.26 11.06
CA ASP A 135 19.54 -19.57 12.24
C ASP A 135 20.51 -18.54 12.83
N ASP A 136 21.82 -18.78 12.72
CA ASP A 136 22.88 -17.88 13.22
C ASP A 136 23.00 -16.57 12.42
N ASP A 137 22.50 -16.54 11.18
CA ASP A 137 22.54 -15.37 10.30
C ASP A 137 21.26 -14.52 10.39
N LYS A 138 20.22 -15.02 11.09
CA LYS A 138 18.94 -14.33 11.26
C LYS A 138 19.10 -13.19 12.25
N TYR A 139 18.42 -12.08 11.99
CA TYR A 139 18.41 -10.93 12.88
C TYR A 139 17.03 -10.27 12.92
N ASP A 140 16.72 -9.56 13.99
CA ASP A 140 15.42 -8.89 14.14
C ASP A 140 15.50 -7.41 13.77
N VAL A 141 14.44 -6.91 13.14
CA VAL A 141 14.18 -5.48 12.95
C VAL A 141 12.92 -5.06 13.67
N ALA A 142 12.92 -3.85 14.23
CA ALA A 142 11.74 -3.27 14.84
C ALA A 142 10.90 -2.56 13.78
N VAL A 143 9.61 -2.89 13.72
CA VAL A 143 8.62 -2.19 12.87
C VAL A 143 7.47 -1.65 13.71
N PRO A 144 6.74 -0.63 13.24
CA PRO A 144 5.52 -0.17 13.90
C PRO A 144 4.51 -1.30 14.11
N GLN A 145 3.86 -1.31 15.26
CA GLN A 145 2.71 -2.19 15.51
C GLN A 145 1.48 -1.56 14.88
N ASP A 146 1.11 -2.07 13.71
CA ASP A 146 -0.13 -1.74 13.00
C ASP A 146 -1.21 -2.75 13.37
N ASP A 147 -2.35 -2.25 13.85
CA ASP A 147 -3.49 -3.08 14.27
C ASP A 147 -4.05 -3.88 13.10
N ALA A 148 -4.01 -3.36 11.86
CA ALA A 148 -4.43 -4.07 10.65
C ALA A 148 -3.53 -5.26 10.29
N LEU A 149 -2.32 -5.31 10.86
CA LEU A 149 -1.35 -6.39 10.64
C LEU A 149 -1.15 -7.26 11.87
N SER A 150 -1.83 -6.95 12.98
CA SER A 150 -1.59 -7.57 14.28
C SER A 150 -1.93 -9.07 14.29
N GLU A 151 -2.89 -9.50 13.48
CA GLU A 151 -3.30 -10.90 13.32
C GLU A 151 -2.41 -11.72 12.39
N TYR A 152 -1.60 -11.05 11.55
CA TYR A 152 -0.74 -11.70 10.56
C TYR A 152 0.70 -11.80 11.03
N ARG A 153 1.37 -12.87 10.60
CA ARG A 153 2.81 -12.99 10.76
C ARG A 153 3.49 -12.07 9.76
N LEU A 154 4.52 -11.35 10.23
CA LEU A 154 5.41 -10.60 9.36
C LEU A 154 6.68 -11.39 9.11
N TYR A 155 7.14 -11.29 7.87
CA TYR A 155 8.37 -11.87 7.39
C TYR A 155 9.30 -10.74 6.96
N GLY A 156 10.59 -10.88 7.29
CA GLY A 156 11.63 -9.95 6.86
C GLY A 156 12.55 -10.60 5.82
N ALA A 157 12.85 -9.87 4.75
CA ALA A 157 13.89 -10.25 3.80
C ALA A 157 14.79 -9.04 3.47
N GLU A 158 16.10 -9.28 3.34
CA GLU A 158 17.07 -8.26 2.99
C GLU A 158 17.21 -8.13 1.47
N THR A 159 17.13 -6.91 0.93
CA THR A 159 17.34 -6.65 -0.49
C THR A 159 18.83 -6.75 -0.85
N ARG A 160 19.13 -7.44 -1.95
CA ARG A 160 20.49 -7.52 -2.51
C ARG A 160 20.49 -7.18 -4.00
N GLY A 161 21.55 -6.50 -4.43
CA GLY A 161 21.72 -6.03 -5.80
C GLY A 161 20.78 -4.88 -6.21
N PRO A 162 20.88 -4.40 -7.46
CA PRO A 162 20.31 -3.11 -7.86
C PRO A 162 18.85 -3.20 -8.38
N SER A 163 18.18 -4.35 -8.30
CA SER A 163 16.84 -4.54 -8.92
C SER A 163 15.75 -3.62 -8.36
N MET A 164 15.96 -3.01 -7.19
CA MET A 164 15.04 -2.07 -6.54
C MET A 164 15.68 -0.71 -6.26
N ASN A 165 16.85 -0.40 -6.84
CA ASN A 165 17.68 0.76 -6.48
C ASN A 165 17.00 2.12 -6.69
N ARG A 166 15.92 2.21 -7.48
CA ARG A 166 15.13 3.45 -7.60
C ARG A 166 14.30 3.74 -6.35
N LYS A 167 13.97 2.70 -5.57
CA LYS A 167 13.11 2.80 -4.39
C LYS A 167 13.86 2.52 -3.09
N TRP A 168 14.72 1.50 -3.08
CA TRP A 168 15.45 1.07 -1.90
C TRP A 168 16.90 0.76 -2.24
N GLU A 169 17.79 1.16 -1.36
CA GLU A 169 19.20 0.81 -1.45
C GLU A 169 19.39 -0.69 -1.17
N GLU A 170 20.56 -1.20 -1.53
CA GLU A 170 20.97 -2.55 -1.15
C GLU A 170 21.11 -2.65 0.38
N GLY A 171 20.68 -3.77 0.96
CA GLY A 171 20.67 -3.98 2.41
C GLY A 171 19.43 -3.45 3.12
N THR A 172 18.48 -2.84 2.40
CA THR A 172 17.15 -2.51 2.96
C THR A 172 16.39 -3.79 3.30
N VAL A 173 15.84 -3.86 4.50
CA VAL A 173 14.96 -4.95 4.92
C VAL A 173 13.54 -4.64 4.47
N VAL A 174 12.98 -5.48 3.62
CA VAL A 174 11.55 -5.45 3.29
C VAL A 174 10.78 -6.33 4.25
N VAL A 175 9.67 -5.81 4.76
CA VAL A 175 8.79 -6.51 5.68
C VAL A 175 7.44 -6.72 5.02
N PHE A 176 7.00 -7.97 4.98
CA PHE A 176 5.84 -8.39 4.20
C PHE A 176 4.95 -9.40 4.94
N THR A 177 3.68 -9.46 4.54
CA THR A 177 2.74 -10.53 4.92
C THR A 177 2.69 -11.57 3.82
N ASN A 178 2.40 -12.83 4.14
CA ASN A 178 2.20 -13.87 3.14
C ASN A 178 0.80 -13.75 2.51
N VAL A 179 0.70 -13.81 1.18
CA VAL A 179 -0.61 -13.69 0.48
C VAL A 179 -1.54 -14.88 0.71
N GLU A 180 -1.01 -16.08 0.95
CA GLU A 180 -1.79 -17.26 1.31
C GLU A 180 -2.36 -17.14 2.75
N GLU A 181 -1.67 -16.44 3.65
CA GLU A 181 -2.16 -16.15 5.00
C GLU A 181 -3.25 -15.07 4.99
N THR A 182 -3.05 -14.00 4.22
CA THR A 182 -4.00 -12.88 4.17
C THR A 182 -5.19 -13.15 3.25
N MET A 183 -5.10 -14.14 2.36
CA MET A 183 -6.09 -14.43 1.31
C MET A 183 -6.43 -13.20 0.46
N GLU A 184 -5.48 -12.26 0.36
CA GLU A 184 -5.66 -11.00 -0.35
C GLU A 184 -5.39 -11.18 -1.85
N SER A 185 -6.31 -10.70 -2.68
CA SER A 185 -6.07 -10.60 -4.12
C SER A 185 -4.96 -9.56 -4.41
N PRO A 186 -4.00 -9.84 -5.30
CA PRO A 186 -2.94 -8.90 -5.65
C PRO A 186 -3.50 -7.52 -6.08
N ILE A 187 -2.96 -6.46 -5.48
CA ILE A 187 -3.41 -5.07 -5.66
C ILE A 187 -2.40 -4.33 -6.54
N PRO A 188 -2.79 -3.89 -7.75
CA PRO A 188 -1.92 -3.09 -8.61
C PRO A 188 -1.41 -1.82 -7.91
N GLY A 189 -0.17 -1.46 -8.19
CA GLY A 189 0.54 -0.34 -7.55
C GLY A 189 1.21 -0.70 -6.22
N LYS A 190 1.04 -1.93 -5.72
CA LYS A 190 1.74 -2.42 -4.53
C LYS A 190 2.94 -3.29 -4.89
N ARG A 191 3.87 -3.40 -3.95
CA ARG A 191 5.12 -4.14 -4.11
C ARG A 191 4.99 -5.51 -3.47
N TYR A 192 5.53 -6.50 -4.16
CA TYR A 192 5.40 -7.89 -3.77
C TYR A 192 6.75 -8.59 -3.81
N VAL A 193 6.98 -9.46 -2.83
CA VAL A 193 7.98 -10.51 -2.92
C VAL A 193 7.44 -11.58 -3.85
N VAL A 194 8.22 -11.94 -4.85
CA VAL A 194 7.87 -12.88 -5.91
C VAL A 194 8.90 -13.99 -5.93
N GLU A 195 8.42 -15.22 -6.05
CA GLU A 195 9.22 -16.39 -6.36
C GLU A 195 9.07 -16.74 -7.84
N ARG A 196 10.19 -17.01 -8.49
CA ARG A 196 10.23 -17.64 -9.82
C ARG A 196 10.90 -18.98 -9.68
N ARG A 197 10.26 -20.06 -10.13
CA ARG A 197 10.81 -21.40 -10.04
C ARG A 197 11.08 -21.97 -11.42
N ARG A 198 12.30 -22.48 -11.63
CA ARG A 198 12.67 -23.20 -12.85
C ARG A 198 12.22 -24.66 -12.77
N PRO A 199 12.05 -25.33 -13.93
CA PRO A 199 11.77 -26.78 -13.97
C PRO A 199 12.81 -27.65 -13.24
N GLY A 200 14.02 -27.13 -13.02
CA GLY A 200 15.09 -27.82 -12.29
C GLY A 200 14.97 -27.78 -10.76
N GLY A 201 14.01 -27.05 -10.20
CA GLY A 201 13.79 -26.93 -8.75
C GLY A 201 14.34 -25.64 -8.12
N ASP A 202 15.34 -25.01 -8.75
CA ASP A 202 15.88 -23.73 -8.28
C ASP A 202 14.83 -22.62 -8.31
N ALA A 203 14.85 -21.78 -7.29
CA ALA A 203 13.97 -20.63 -7.14
C ALA A 203 14.76 -19.33 -7.02
N GLU A 204 14.24 -18.27 -7.65
CA GLU A 204 14.70 -16.90 -7.50
C GLU A 204 13.65 -16.11 -6.72
N HIS A 205 14.08 -15.41 -5.66
CA HIS A 205 13.22 -14.54 -4.87
C HIS A 205 13.59 -13.08 -5.10
N THR A 206 12.63 -12.27 -5.55
CA THR A 206 12.85 -10.85 -5.85
C THR A 206 11.67 -10.00 -5.41
N VAL A 207 11.88 -8.70 -5.19
CA VAL A 207 10.79 -7.74 -5.08
C VAL A 207 10.50 -7.10 -6.44
N LYS A 208 9.21 -6.89 -6.73
CA LYS A 208 8.72 -6.22 -7.94
C LYS A 208 7.49 -5.38 -7.63
N LEU A 209 7.24 -4.36 -8.44
CA LEU A 209 6.00 -3.57 -8.42
C LEU A 209 4.94 -4.27 -9.27
N LEU A 210 3.76 -4.51 -8.71
CA LEU A 210 2.64 -5.05 -9.49
C LEU A 210 1.99 -3.93 -10.30
N HIS A 211 1.84 -4.13 -11.60
CA HIS A 211 1.26 -3.19 -12.55
C HIS A 211 0.13 -3.85 -13.32
N LEU A 212 -0.94 -3.10 -13.59
CA LEU A 212 -2.04 -3.53 -14.44
C LEU A 212 -1.94 -2.73 -15.75
N ASP A 213 -1.81 -3.44 -16.87
CA ASP A 213 -1.77 -2.79 -18.18
C ASP A 213 -3.18 -2.35 -18.66
N PRO A 214 -3.28 -1.55 -19.75
CA PRO A 214 -4.56 -1.14 -20.31
C PRO A 214 -5.47 -2.29 -20.77
N GLU A 215 -4.89 -3.45 -21.07
CA GLU A 215 -5.57 -4.67 -21.50
C GLU A 215 -6.10 -5.52 -20.33
N GLY A 216 -5.79 -5.13 -19.09
CA GLY A 216 -6.24 -5.80 -17.87
C GLY A 216 -5.34 -6.95 -17.41
N LYS A 217 -4.13 -7.08 -17.95
CA LYS A 217 -3.14 -8.09 -17.58
C LYS A 217 -2.18 -7.56 -16.52
N LEU A 218 -1.79 -8.45 -15.61
CA LEU A 218 -0.87 -8.14 -14.51
C LEU A 218 0.59 -8.38 -14.88
N TRP A 219 1.42 -7.39 -14.56
CA TRP A 219 2.85 -7.36 -14.82
C TRP A 219 3.64 -7.05 -13.55
N LEU A 220 4.75 -7.73 -13.37
CA LEU A 220 5.72 -7.47 -12.31
C LEU A 220 6.85 -6.62 -12.90
N MET A 221 6.86 -5.35 -12.51
CA MET A 221 7.78 -4.35 -12.99
C MET A 221 9.00 -4.24 -12.07
N PRO A 222 10.23 -4.22 -12.62
CA PRO A 222 11.39 -3.83 -11.84
C PRO A 222 11.37 -2.32 -11.55
N GLU A 223 11.88 -1.93 -10.39
CA GLU A 223 12.12 -0.52 -10.04
C GLU A 223 13.62 -0.27 -9.96
N SER A 224 14.29 -0.39 -11.11
CA SER A 224 15.73 -0.22 -11.23
C SER A 224 16.14 0.78 -12.31
N ASP A 225 17.24 1.49 -12.08
CA ASP A 225 17.94 2.28 -13.11
C ASP A 225 18.99 1.46 -13.87
N ASP A 226 19.25 0.22 -13.44
CA ASP A 226 20.21 -0.67 -14.09
C ASP A 226 19.59 -1.26 -15.38
N PRO A 227 20.22 -1.11 -16.55
CA PRO A 227 19.71 -1.64 -17.82
C PRO A 227 19.47 -3.15 -17.83
N ARG A 228 20.14 -3.91 -16.95
CA ARG A 228 19.97 -5.36 -16.82
C ARG A 228 18.63 -5.76 -16.20
N PHE A 229 17.97 -4.83 -15.50
CA PHE A 229 16.73 -5.07 -14.76
C PHE A 229 15.60 -4.20 -15.28
N GLN A 230 15.28 -4.33 -16.58
CA GLN A 230 14.21 -3.55 -17.24
C GLN A 230 13.06 -4.41 -17.77
N THR A 231 13.24 -5.72 -17.87
CA THR A 231 12.24 -6.63 -18.46
C THR A 231 11.09 -6.90 -17.49
N PRO A 232 9.83 -6.55 -17.84
CA PRO A 232 8.66 -6.93 -17.06
C PRO A 232 8.40 -8.43 -17.09
N ILE A 233 7.80 -8.97 -16.03
CA ILE A 233 7.45 -10.39 -15.92
C ILE A 233 5.92 -10.52 -15.85
N PRO A 234 5.25 -11.26 -16.74
CA PRO A 234 3.80 -11.48 -16.65
C PRO A 234 3.48 -12.39 -15.46
N VAL A 235 2.39 -12.10 -14.76
CA VAL A 235 1.97 -12.93 -13.61
C VAL A 235 1.35 -14.25 -14.08
N ASP A 236 0.49 -14.22 -15.11
CA ASP A 236 -0.36 -15.36 -15.46
C ASP A 236 0.28 -16.36 -16.45
N ASP A 237 1.24 -15.91 -17.26
CA ASP A 237 1.72 -16.70 -18.41
C ASP A 237 3.08 -17.38 -18.18
N GLY A 238 3.73 -17.13 -17.04
CA GLY A 238 5.12 -17.55 -16.83
C GLY A 238 6.07 -17.04 -17.92
N ILE A 239 7.35 -17.43 -17.86
CA ILE A 239 8.31 -17.21 -18.95
C ILE A 239 9.09 -18.51 -19.12
N ASP A 240 9.17 -19.04 -20.36
CA ASP A 240 10.01 -20.20 -20.69
C ASP A 240 9.79 -21.46 -19.81
N GLY A 241 8.55 -21.67 -19.33
CA GLY A 241 8.21 -22.78 -18.44
C GLY A 241 8.57 -22.57 -16.97
N GLU A 242 8.99 -21.37 -16.58
CA GLU A 242 9.13 -20.96 -15.20
C GLU A 242 7.76 -20.67 -14.56
N GLU A 243 7.57 -21.14 -13.32
CA GLU A 243 6.41 -20.80 -12.51
C GLU A 243 6.67 -19.47 -11.78
N VAL A 244 5.73 -18.53 -11.88
CA VAL A 244 5.79 -17.24 -11.17
C VAL A 244 4.74 -17.26 -10.07
N ARG A 245 5.17 -17.01 -8.83
CA ARG A 245 4.29 -16.97 -7.67
C ARG A 245 4.51 -15.70 -6.85
N ILE A 246 3.43 -15.02 -6.50
CA ILE A 246 3.47 -13.93 -5.53
C ILE A 246 3.50 -14.56 -4.13
N ILE A 247 4.51 -14.23 -3.34
CA ILE A 247 4.70 -14.76 -1.98
C ILE A 247 4.07 -13.84 -0.95
N GLY A 248 4.25 -12.53 -1.08
CA GLY A 248 3.82 -11.61 -0.04
C GLY A 248 3.79 -10.14 -0.42
N ARG A 249 2.91 -9.38 0.20
CA ARG A 249 2.81 -7.92 0.03
C ARG A 249 3.75 -7.20 0.96
N VAL A 250 4.58 -6.31 0.43
CA VAL A 250 5.48 -5.46 1.21
C VAL A 250 4.70 -4.32 1.86
N TRP A 251 4.90 -4.14 3.16
CA TRP A 251 4.28 -3.10 3.99
C TRP A 251 5.28 -2.07 4.48
N TYR A 252 6.45 -2.52 4.92
CA TYR A 252 7.50 -1.63 5.43
C TYR A 252 8.84 -1.92 4.74
N ALA A 253 9.67 -0.88 4.71
CA ALA A 253 11.07 -0.98 4.34
C ALA A 253 11.90 -0.33 5.45
N VAL A 254 12.90 -1.06 5.95
CA VAL A 254 13.78 -0.62 7.04
C VAL A 254 15.20 -0.56 6.49
N SER A 255 15.75 0.64 6.36
CA SER A 255 17.15 0.83 5.98
C SER A 255 18.04 0.83 7.22
N ARG A 256 19.21 0.18 7.11
CA ARG A 256 20.26 0.28 8.13
C ARG A 256 20.97 1.64 7.97
N GLU A 257 21.08 2.38 9.08
CA GLU A 257 21.81 3.65 9.19
C GLU A 257 23.31 3.41 9.40
#